data_AF-I0PY38-F1
#
_entry.id   AF-I0PY38-F1
#
_cell.length_a   1.000
_cell.length_b   1.000
_cell.length_c   1.000
_cell.angle_alpha   90.00
_cell.angle_beta   90.00
_cell.angle_gamma   90.00
#
_symmetry.space_group_name_H-M   'P 1'
#
loop_
_entity.id
_entity.type
_entity.pdbx_description
1 polymer ?
#
loop_
_entity_poly.entity_id
_entity_poly.type
_entity_poly.pdbx_seq_one_letter_code
_entity_poly.pdbx_strand_id
1 'polypeptide(L)'
;MLGAASGSAGGSVFGLLIGLAAMIASIWFSLAQGVKRLHDLNKSGWLILLCCVPIVGWIFALYMLFADGTVGPNPYGADPKNRMPYQAQPASVNVTVNVSREEVKVDKPVEDAPAPAEVPAEENKEKAE
;
A
#
# COMPACT_ATOMS: atom_id res chain seq x y z
N MET A 1 6.08 -26.79 39.88
CA MET A 1 7.42 -27.07 40.44
C MET A 1 8.45 -26.49 39.49
N LEU A 2 8.83 -25.23 39.74
CA LEU A 2 9.86 -24.52 38.97
C LEU A 2 11.21 -25.01 39.48
N GLY A 3 11.87 -25.85 38.69
CA GLY A 3 13.16 -26.44 39.04
C GLY A 3 14.23 -25.36 39.11
N ALA A 4 14.67 -25.04 40.33
CA ALA A 4 15.93 -24.36 40.54
C ALA A 4 17.03 -25.27 40.01
N ALA A 5 17.55 -24.98 38.82
CA ALA A 5 18.77 -25.59 38.34
C ALA A 5 19.87 -25.17 39.32
N SER A 6 20.35 -26.13 40.13
CA SER A 6 21.60 -25.97 40.87
C SER A 6 22.71 -25.77 39.84
N GLY A 7 22.97 -24.51 39.52
CA GLY A 7 23.99 -24.11 38.57
C GLY A 7 25.35 -24.44 39.14
N SER A 8 26.01 -25.45 38.57
CA SER A 8 27.47 -25.56 38.66
C SER A 8 28.08 -24.20 38.31
N ALA A 9 29.14 -23.79 39.02
CA ALA A 9 29.79 -22.49 38.81
C ALA A 9 30.07 -22.22 37.31
N GLY A 10 30.47 -23.24 36.55
CA GLY A 10 30.68 -23.16 35.09
C GLY A 10 29.41 -22.96 34.27
N GLY A 11 28.28 -23.56 34.67
CA GLY A 11 26.98 -23.34 34.04
C GLY A 11 26.42 -21.95 34.30
N SER A 12 26.68 -21.39 35.50
CA SER A 12 26.23 -20.03 35.85
C SER A 12 26.95 -18.96 35.02
N VAL A 13 28.27 -19.11 34.79
CA VAL A 13 29.05 -18.17 33.99
C VAL A 13 28.67 -18.28 32.51
N PHE A 14 28.52 -19.50 31.98
CA PHE A 14 28.08 -19.70 30.60
C PHE A 14 26.68 -19.13 30.35
N GLY A 15 25.74 -19.35 31.28
CA GLY A 15 24.40 -18.75 31.22
C GLY A 15 24.43 -17.22 31.26
N LEU A 16 25.29 -16.63 32.10
CA LEU A 16 25.44 -15.17 32.19
C LEU A 16 26.01 -14.57 30.90
N LEU A 17 26.98 -15.22 30.26
CA LEU A 17 27.54 -14.78 28.99
C LEU A 17 26.51 -14.81 27.87
N ILE A 18 25.73 -15.90 27.77
CA ILE A 18 24.64 -15.99 26.79
C ILE A 18 23.58 -14.94 27.09
N GLY A 19 23.20 -14.78 28.36
CA GLY A 19 22.23 -13.76 28.78
C GLY A 19 22.67 -12.34 28.42
N LEU A 20 23.95 -12.01 28.64
CA LEU A 20 24.51 -10.73 28.28
C LEU A 20 24.52 -10.51 26.77
N ALA A 21 24.93 -11.51 25.99
CA ALA A 21 24.91 -11.44 24.53
C ALA A 21 23.49 -11.25 23.99
N ALA A 22 22.53 -12.01 24.52
CA ALA A 22 21.11 -11.89 24.16
C ALA A 22 20.54 -10.52 24.54
N MET A 23 20.94 -9.96 25.69
CA MET A 23 20.52 -8.64 26.14
C MET A 23 21.04 -7.53 25.20
N ILE A 24 22.33 -7.58 24.84
CA ILE A 24 22.92 -6.63 23.89
C ILE A 24 22.24 -6.74 22.52
N ALA A 25 22.05 -7.95 22.00
CA ALA A 25 21.37 -8.18 20.73
C ALA A 25 19.93 -7.64 20.75
N SER A 26 19.21 -7.85 21.86
CA SER A 26 17.83 -7.38 22.03
C SER A 26 17.74 -5.85 22.09
N ILE A 27 18.67 -5.19 22.78
CA ILE A 27 18.76 -3.72 22.83
C ILE A 27 19.06 -3.17 21.43
N TRP A 28 20.05 -3.74 20.74
CA TRP A 28 20.39 -3.34 19.37
C TRP A 28 19.20 -3.47 18.42
N PHE A 29 18.52 -4.63 18.44
CA PHE A 29 17.36 -4.89 17.59
C PHE A 29 16.22 -3.91 17.87
N SER A 30 15.94 -3.63 19.15
CA SER A 30 14.90 -2.67 19.56
C SER A 30 15.20 -1.25 19.07
N LEU A 31 16.45 -0.80 19.19
CA LEU A 31 16.89 0.50 18.69
C LEU A 31 16.78 0.59 17.17
N ALA A 32 17.23 -0.45 16.45
CA ALA A 32 17.18 -0.49 14.99
C ALA A 32 15.73 -0.42 14.46
N GLN A 33 14.81 -1.19 15.06
CA GLN A 33 13.39 -1.14 14.70
C GLN A 33 12.77 0.22 15.02
N GLY A 34 13.09 0.79 16.18
CA GLY A 34 12.60 2.11 16.59
C GLY A 34 13.04 3.23 15.65
N VAL A 35 14.32 3.25 15.26
CA VAL A 35 14.85 4.22 14.28
C VAL A 35 14.17 4.05 12.92
N LYS A 36 13.98 2.81 12.45
CA LYS A 36 13.26 2.55 11.20
C LYS A 36 11.83 3.09 11.25
N ARG A 37 11.14 2.88 12.38
CA ARG A 37 9.78 3.39 12.57
C ARG A 37 9.73 4.91 12.56
N LEU A 38 10.71 5.57 13.15
CA LEU A 38 10.83 7.04 13.11
C LEU A 38 11.07 7.55 11.68
N HIS A 39 11.88 6.85 10.91
CA HIS A 39 12.10 7.17 9.50
C HIS A 39 10.81 7.02 8.68
N ASP A 40 10.00 5.98 8.93
CA ASP A 40 8.68 5.83 8.30
C ASP A 40 7.75 7.04 8.59
N LEU A 41 7.89 7.64 9.77
CA LEU A 41 7.18 8.86 10.20
C LEU A 41 7.82 10.17 9.73
N ASN A 42 8.88 10.12 8.90
CA ASN A 42 9.64 11.29 8.46
C ASN A 42 10.19 12.12 9.65
N LYS A 43 10.65 11.41 10.70
CA LYS A 43 11.29 12.00 11.88
C LYS A 43 12.74 11.53 11.99
N SER A 44 13.54 12.35 12.67
CA SER A 44 14.93 12.00 12.99
C SER A 44 15.02 10.77 13.89
N GLY A 45 15.89 9.82 13.53
CA GLY A 45 16.15 8.61 14.33
C GLY A 45 16.65 8.90 15.75
N TRP A 46 17.25 10.07 16.00
CA TRP A 46 17.70 10.49 17.33
C TRP A 46 16.56 10.61 18.35
N LEU A 47 15.31 10.76 17.91
CA LEU A 47 14.16 10.79 18.82
C LEU A 47 13.95 9.47 19.56
N ILE A 48 14.57 8.36 19.11
CA ILE A 48 14.50 7.08 19.83
C ILE A 48 15.06 7.16 21.25
N LEU A 49 15.95 8.12 21.53
CA LEU A 49 16.51 8.35 22.87
C LEU A 49 15.45 8.82 23.88
N LEU A 50 14.31 9.37 23.43
CA LEU A 50 13.19 9.68 24.31
C LEU A 50 12.61 8.42 24.97
N CYS A 51 12.72 7.25 24.33
CA CYS A 51 12.29 5.97 24.91
C CYS A 51 13.10 5.56 26.15
N CYS A 52 14.27 6.16 26.40
CA CYS A 52 15.06 5.89 27.60
C CYS A 52 14.47 6.55 28.87
N VAL A 53 13.59 7.53 28.71
CA VAL A 53 12.89 8.19 29.83
C VAL A 53 11.59 7.42 30.08
N PRO A 54 11.31 6.88 31.28
CA PRO A 54 10.21 5.93 31.48
C PRO A 54 8.83 6.53 31.15
N ILE A 55 8.49 7.70 31.68
CA ILE A 55 7.16 8.30 31.45
C ILE A 55 7.04 8.83 30.01
N VAL A 56 8.00 9.63 29.58
CA VAL A 56 7.99 10.27 28.25
C VAL A 56 8.13 9.21 27.15
N GLY A 57 9.01 8.25 27.35
CA GLY A 57 9.27 7.14 26.45
C GLY A 57 8.09 6.21 26.29
N TRP A 58 7.34 5.94 27.36
CA TRP A 58 6.08 5.17 27.24
C TRP A 58 5.06 5.89 26.37
N ILE A 59 4.81 7.18 26.61
CA ILE A 59 3.88 7.97 25.80
C ILE A 59 4.36 8.05 24.35
N PHE A 60 5.65 8.26 24.13
CA PHE A 60 6.25 8.33 22.81
C PHE A 60 6.21 7.00 22.05
N ALA A 61 6.40 5.87 22.75
CA ALA A 61 6.26 4.55 22.17
C ALA A 61 4.81 4.27 21.73
N LEU A 62 3.81 4.70 22.51
CA LEU A 62 2.41 4.63 22.10
C LEU A 62 2.15 5.47 20.85
N TYR A 63 2.70 6.69 20.78
CA TYR A 63 2.64 7.50 19.57
C TYR A 63 3.24 6.77 18.35
N MET A 64 4.45 6.22 18.48
CA MET A 64 5.09 5.47 17.39
C MET A 64 4.30 4.21 16.95
N LEU A 65 3.57 3.60 17.89
CA LEU A 65 2.74 2.44 17.62
C LEU A 65 1.50 2.81 16.79
N PHE A 66 0.83 3.93 17.13
CA PHE A 66 -0.46 4.30 16.53
C PHE A 66 -0.38 5.32 15.39
N ALA A 67 0.69 6.11 15.29
CA ALA A 67 0.81 7.13 14.24
C ALA A 67 0.91 6.48 12.85
N ASP A 68 0.15 6.94 11.85
CA ASP A 68 0.34 6.42 10.49
C ASP A 68 1.66 6.92 9.89
N GLY A 69 2.28 6.10 9.05
CA GLY A 69 3.48 6.46 8.29
C GLY A 69 3.19 7.58 7.29
N THR A 70 4.26 8.23 6.83
CA THR A 70 4.18 9.30 5.83
C THR A 70 3.58 8.78 4.52
N VAL A 71 2.72 9.57 3.88
CA VAL A 71 2.11 9.23 2.59
C VAL A 71 3.06 9.67 1.47
N GLY A 72 3.37 8.76 0.56
CA GLY A 72 4.27 9.03 -0.57
C GLY A 72 5.75 8.92 -0.22
N PRO A 73 6.63 9.21 -1.21
CA PRO A 73 8.07 9.15 -1.03
C PRO A 73 8.58 10.09 0.07
N ASN A 74 9.56 9.62 0.83
CA ASN A 74 10.22 10.32 1.92
C ASN A 74 11.75 10.29 1.68
N PRO A 75 12.55 11.24 2.21
CA PRO A 75 14.01 11.13 2.31
C PRO A 75 14.58 9.74 2.64
N TYR A 76 13.84 8.90 3.36
CA TYR A 76 14.26 7.54 3.74
C TYR A 76 13.86 6.42 2.75
N GLY A 77 13.09 6.72 1.70
CA GLY A 77 12.69 5.75 0.68
C GLY A 77 11.26 5.95 0.15
N ALA A 78 10.87 5.08 -0.78
CA ALA A 78 9.50 5.04 -1.31
C ALA A 78 8.52 4.46 -0.27
N ASP A 79 7.26 4.92 -0.31
CA ASP A 79 6.20 4.35 0.54
C ASP A 79 5.97 2.87 0.14
N PRO A 80 6.18 1.90 1.04
CA PRO A 80 5.93 0.49 0.76
C PRO A 80 4.47 0.20 0.42
N LYS A 81 3.54 1.06 0.83
CA LYS A 81 2.11 0.97 0.50
C LYS A 81 1.78 1.65 -0.84
N ASN A 82 2.77 2.24 -1.52
CA ASN A 82 2.65 2.99 -2.77
C ASN A 82 1.50 4.01 -2.74
N ARG A 83 1.25 4.62 -1.57
CA ARG A 83 0.23 5.67 -1.46
C ARG A 83 0.81 6.92 -2.08
N MET A 84 0.13 7.47 -3.08
CA MET A 84 0.51 8.76 -3.63
C MET A 84 -0.16 9.85 -2.80
N PRO A 85 0.53 10.98 -2.52
CA PRO A 85 -0.15 12.14 -1.98
C PRO A 85 -1.27 12.51 -2.95
N TYR A 86 -2.45 12.88 -2.42
CA TYR A 86 -3.58 13.28 -3.24
C TYR A 86 -3.14 14.40 -4.19
N GLN A 87 -3.11 14.10 -5.49
CA GLN A 87 -2.93 15.11 -6.52
C GLN A 87 -4.31 15.58 -6.94
N ALA A 88 -4.55 16.89 -6.88
CA ALA A 88 -5.75 17.47 -7.44
C ALA A 88 -5.84 17.04 -8.92
N GLN A 89 -6.96 16.45 -9.32
CA GLN A 89 -7.16 16.06 -10.71
C GLN A 89 -7.08 17.34 -11.56
N PRO A 90 -6.23 17.37 -12.59
CA PRO A 90 -6.22 18.51 -13.50
C PRO A 90 -7.61 18.64 -14.12
N ALA A 91 -8.20 19.84 -14.05
CA ALA A 91 -9.59 20.11 -14.45
C ALA A 91 -9.88 19.75 -15.93
N SER A 92 -8.86 19.59 -16.76
CA SER A 92 -8.97 19.07 -18.11
C SER A 92 -7.67 18.38 -18.51
N VAL A 93 -7.72 17.08 -18.76
CA VAL A 93 -6.63 16.33 -19.42
C VAL A 93 -6.91 16.33 -20.91
N ASN A 94 -6.01 16.93 -21.70
CA ASN A 94 -6.12 16.94 -23.15
C ASN A 94 -5.64 15.58 -23.69
N VAL A 95 -6.52 14.58 -23.70
CA VAL A 95 -6.19 13.24 -24.24
C VAL A 95 -6.30 13.29 -25.76
N THR A 96 -5.18 13.49 -26.46
CA THR A 96 -5.11 13.30 -27.91
C THR A 96 -5.01 11.81 -28.20
N VAL A 97 -6.16 11.15 -28.41
CA VAL A 97 -6.19 9.76 -28.85
C VAL A 97 -5.84 9.72 -30.34
N ASN A 98 -4.65 9.24 -30.66
CA ASN A 98 -4.23 9.05 -32.06
C ASN A 98 -4.83 7.74 -32.59
N VAL A 99 -6.09 7.79 -33.06
CA VAL A 99 -6.75 6.65 -33.70
C VAL A 99 -6.15 6.45 -35.09
N SER A 100 -5.07 5.67 -35.16
CA SER A 100 -4.58 5.13 -36.43
C SER A 100 -5.61 4.10 -36.92
N ARG A 101 -6.33 4.48 -37.95
CA ARG A 101 -7.35 3.69 -38.67
C ARG A 101 -6.75 2.37 -39.17
N GLU A 102 -7.05 1.25 -38.52
CA GLU A 102 -7.02 -0.06 -39.20
C GLU A 102 -8.33 -0.21 -39.96
N GLU A 103 -8.24 -0.26 -41.29
CA GLU A 103 -9.36 -0.57 -42.17
C GLU A 103 -9.94 -1.93 -41.81
N VAL A 104 -11.14 -1.94 -41.24
CA VAL A 104 -11.95 -3.14 -41.04
C VAL A 104 -12.41 -3.62 -42.41
N LYS A 105 -11.63 -4.50 -43.04
CA LYS A 105 -12.05 -5.26 -44.23
C LYS A 105 -12.87 -6.47 -43.78
N VAL A 106 -14.19 -6.29 -43.66
CA VAL A 106 -15.13 -7.40 -43.45
C VAL A 106 -15.67 -7.81 -44.82
N ASP A 107 -14.97 -8.74 -45.48
CA ASP A 107 -15.53 -9.52 -46.57
C ASP A 107 -16.35 -10.68 -45.96
N LYS A 108 -17.68 -10.62 -46.06
CA LYS A 108 -18.55 -11.79 -45.94
C LYS A 108 -19.70 -11.68 -46.94
N PRO A 109 -19.70 -12.47 -48.03
CA PRO A 109 -20.91 -12.77 -48.78
C PRO A 109 -21.52 -14.05 -48.23
N VAL A 110 -22.84 -14.04 -48.02
CA VAL A 110 -23.82 -15.15 -48.05
C VAL A 110 -24.90 -14.78 -47.05
N GLU A 111 -25.97 -14.16 -47.55
CA GLU A 111 -27.29 -14.29 -46.96
C GLU A 111 -28.21 -14.66 -48.12
N ASP A 112 -28.61 -15.93 -48.09
CA ASP A 112 -29.48 -16.60 -49.05
C ASP A 112 -30.94 -16.37 -48.64
N ALA A 113 -31.81 -16.29 -49.65
CA ALA A 113 -33.27 -16.38 -49.60
C ALA A 113 -34.14 -15.25 -48.97
N PRO A 114 -35.16 -14.75 -49.69
CA PRO A 114 -36.11 -13.74 -49.24
C PRO A 114 -37.46 -14.30 -48.74
N ALA A 115 -38.17 -13.45 -47.98
CA ALA A 115 -39.64 -13.38 -47.79
C ALA A 115 -40.29 -14.34 -46.74
N PRO A 116 -41.53 -14.09 -46.27
CA PRO A 116 -42.39 -12.89 -46.30
C PRO A 116 -43.15 -12.61 -44.97
N ALA A 117 -44.03 -11.59 -44.98
CA ALA A 117 -45.12 -11.25 -44.03
C ALA A 117 -44.73 -10.18 -42.98
N GLU A 118 -45.47 -9.10 -42.69
CA GLU A 118 -46.92 -8.86 -42.70
C GLU A 118 -47.26 -7.36 -42.96
N VAL A 119 -48.44 -7.11 -43.55
CA VAL A 119 -49.22 -5.85 -43.67
C VAL A 119 -50.33 -5.95 -42.58
N PRO A 120 -51.05 -4.91 -42.06
CA PRO A 120 -51.47 -3.66 -42.74
C PRO A 120 -51.77 -2.40 -41.86
N ALA A 121 -52.23 -1.31 -42.51
CA ALA A 121 -53.17 -0.23 -42.10
C ALA A 121 -52.67 1.14 -42.60
N GLU A 122 -53.07 1.64 -43.77
CA GLU A 122 -54.30 2.41 -44.09
C GLU A 122 -54.40 3.77 -43.36
N GLU A 123 -54.13 4.88 -44.08
CA GLU A 123 -54.85 6.15 -43.92
C GLU A 123 -54.83 6.93 -45.25
N ASN A 124 -55.93 7.62 -45.55
CA ASN A 124 -56.43 7.99 -46.86
C ASN A 124 -56.52 9.53 -47.01
N LYS A 125 -56.45 9.99 -48.26
CA LYS A 125 -56.95 11.26 -48.86
C LYS A 125 -56.04 12.49 -48.85
N GLU A 126 -55.65 12.92 -50.05
CA GLU A 126 -55.98 14.27 -50.61
C GLU A 126 -55.71 14.25 -52.14
N LYS A 127 -56.73 14.12 -53.00
CA LYS A 127 -57.35 15.19 -53.84
C LYS A 127 -56.33 16.20 -54.40
N ALA A 128 -55.99 16.11 -55.68
CA ALA A 128 -56.68 16.70 -56.84
C ALA A 128 -56.28 18.17 -57.10
N GLU A 129 -55.42 18.35 -58.10
CA GLU A 129 -55.52 19.38 -59.15
C GLU A 129 -54.73 18.92 -60.39
#